data_AF-A0A2I1FPT9-F1
#
_entry.id   AF-A0A2I1FPT9-F1
#
_cell.length_a   1.000
_cell.length_b   1.000
_cell.length_c   1.000
_cell.angle_alpha   90.00
_cell.angle_beta   90.00
_cell.angle_gamma   90.00
#
_symmetry.space_group_name_H-M   'P 1'
#
loop_
_entity.id
_entity.type
_entity.pdbx_description
1 polymer ?
#
loop_
_entity_poly.entity_id
_entity_poly.type
_entity_poly.pdbx_seq_one_letter_code
_entity_poly.pdbx_strand_id
1 'polypeptide(L)'
;MIQEIAPRFQKLTQEMLADVEKYVIQGRMDSISIYPLLKHDYLNQPIYMKDLYNAVYQFHKKNNLGDGDASQMLQLLMDWKDSESLWIIKTQLDPISRRLVSLLWMSPIQRELYNQYNDIVIVDSTYNTN
;
A
#
# COMPACT_ATOMS: atom_id res chain seq x y z
N MET A 1 5.71 18.78 -46.06
CA MET A 1 4.48 18.44 -45.31
C MET A 1 4.94 17.67 -44.09
N ILE A 2 5.13 18.36 -42.96
CA ILE A 2 5.60 17.76 -41.71
C ILE A 2 4.35 17.19 -41.05
N GLN A 3 4.25 15.86 -40.95
CA GLN A 3 3.19 15.22 -40.20
C GLN A 3 3.44 15.49 -38.71
N GLU A 4 2.63 16.36 -38.11
CA GLU A 4 2.48 16.46 -36.66
C GLU A 4 1.96 15.12 -36.13
N ILE A 5 2.85 14.32 -35.56
CA ILE A 5 2.47 13.15 -34.78
C ILE A 5 2.08 13.69 -33.39
N ALA A 6 0.79 13.67 -33.11
CA ALA A 6 0.22 13.98 -31.80
C ALA A 6 1.00 13.27 -30.67
N PRO A 7 1.26 13.92 -29.51
CA PRO A 7 2.08 13.37 -28.44
C PRO A 7 1.31 12.24 -27.72
N ARG A 8 1.39 11.02 -28.28
CA ARG A 8 0.82 9.82 -27.69
C ARG A 8 1.72 9.39 -26.51
N PHE A 9 1.26 9.65 -25.29
CA PHE A 9 1.76 9.07 -24.04
C PHE A 9 3.29 9.09 -23.89
N GLN A 10 3.89 10.28 -23.74
CA GLN A 10 5.31 10.36 -23.38
C GLN A 10 5.50 9.79 -21.97
N LYS A 11 6.05 8.58 -21.90
CA LYS A 11 6.44 7.91 -20.65
C LYS A 11 7.76 8.49 -20.15
N LEU A 12 7.98 8.39 -18.84
CA LEU A 12 9.28 8.66 -18.22
C LEU A 12 10.39 7.90 -18.96
N THR A 13 11.52 8.57 -19.19
CA THR A 13 12.70 7.94 -19.81
C THR A 13 13.33 6.93 -18.85
N GLN A 14 14.20 6.05 -19.37
CA GLN A 14 14.88 5.07 -18.51
C GLN A 14 15.77 5.72 -17.45
N GLU A 15 16.41 6.85 -17.76
CA GLU A 15 17.20 7.63 -16.80
C GLU A 15 16.32 8.17 -15.68
N MET A 16 15.19 8.81 -16.03
CA MET A 16 14.23 9.29 -15.03
C MET A 16 13.70 8.16 -14.15
N LEU A 17 13.45 6.97 -14.73
CA LEU A 17 12.99 5.80 -13.97
C LEU A 17 14.06 5.29 -12.98
N ALA A 18 15.34 5.33 -13.36
CA ALA A 18 16.44 4.96 -12.46
C ALA A 18 16.55 5.95 -11.28
N ASP A 19 16.40 7.24 -11.53
CA ASP A 19 16.38 8.25 -10.49
C ASP A 19 15.15 8.13 -9.59
N VAL A 20 13.97 7.89 -10.16
CA VAL A 20 12.75 7.60 -9.38
C VAL A 20 12.96 6.37 -8.49
N GLU A 21 13.53 5.28 -9.01
CA GLU A 21 13.82 4.08 -8.21
C GLU A 21 14.76 4.42 -7.05
N LYS A 22 15.81 5.20 -7.30
CA LYS A 22 16.75 5.66 -6.27
C LYS A 22 16.05 6.51 -5.20
N TYR A 23 15.24 7.50 -5.59
CA TYR A 23 14.52 8.38 -4.66
C TYR A 23 13.49 7.63 -3.82
N VAL A 24 12.81 6.65 -4.41
CA VAL A 24 11.83 5.80 -3.70
C VAL A 24 12.52 4.87 -2.71
N ILE A 25 13.57 4.16 -3.14
CA ILE A 25 14.21 3.12 -2.30
C ILE A 25 15.12 3.74 -1.24
N GLN A 26 16.01 4.66 -1.63
CA GLN A 26 17.03 5.23 -0.74
C GLN A 26 16.49 6.46 -0.02
N GLY A 27 15.78 7.33 -0.74
CA GLY A 27 15.24 8.58 -0.20
C GLY A 27 13.92 8.41 0.56
N ARG A 28 13.21 7.27 0.40
CA ARG A 28 11.86 7.04 0.94
C ARG A 28 10.89 8.16 0.57
N MET A 29 11.05 8.74 -0.62
CA MET A 29 10.30 9.89 -1.08
C MET A 29 9.01 9.47 -1.79
N ASP A 30 7.97 10.28 -1.64
CA ASP A 30 6.72 10.13 -2.39
C ASP A 30 6.79 10.86 -3.74
N SER A 31 5.80 10.62 -4.60
CA SER A 31 5.75 11.25 -5.92
C SER A 31 5.70 12.78 -5.86
N ILE A 32 5.11 13.35 -4.79
CA ILE A 32 5.00 14.80 -4.60
C ILE A 32 6.39 15.39 -4.37
N SER A 33 7.21 14.74 -3.54
CA SER A 33 8.59 15.15 -3.25
C SER A 33 9.53 14.90 -4.44
N ILE A 34 9.30 13.83 -5.21
CA ILE A 34 10.13 13.48 -6.38
C ILE A 34 9.88 14.42 -7.57
N TYR A 35 8.65 14.86 -7.78
CA TYR A 35 8.27 15.71 -8.91
C TYR A 35 9.15 16.97 -9.10
N PRO A 36 9.38 17.82 -8.08
CA PRO A 36 10.22 19.01 -8.24
C PRO A 36 11.68 18.66 -8.56
N LEU A 37 12.20 17.54 -8.04
CA LEU A 37 13.57 17.08 -8.33
C LEU A 37 13.71 16.70 -9.80
N LEU A 38 12.80 15.87 -10.31
CA LEU A 38 12.82 15.51 -11.72
C LEU A 38 12.59 16.72 -12.64
N LYS A 39 11.73 17.66 -12.24
CA LYS A 39 11.48 18.87 -13.04
C LYS A 39 12.71 19.78 -13.10
N HIS A 40 13.51 19.81 -12.05
CA HIS A 40 14.79 20.52 -12.01
C HIS A 40 15.83 19.84 -12.91
N ASP A 41 15.94 18.51 -12.85
CA ASP A 41 16.98 17.76 -13.56
C ASP A 41 16.64 17.54 -15.05
N TYR A 42 15.35 17.53 -15.40
CA TYR A 42 14.83 17.26 -16.75
C TYR A 42 13.94 18.39 -17.28
N LEU A 43 14.43 19.64 -17.24
CA LEU A 43 13.70 20.88 -17.60
C LEU A 43 12.93 20.84 -18.92
N ASN A 44 13.44 20.13 -19.93
CA ASN A 44 12.86 20.07 -21.28
C ASN A 44 12.07 18.79 -21.57
N GLN A 45 11.96 17.88 -20.59
CA GLN A 45 11.22 16.64 -20.75
C GLN A 45 9.83 16.75 -20.09
N PRO A 46 8.76 16.35 -20.78
CA PRO A 46 7.42 16.36 -20.21
C PRO A 46 7.30 15.28 -19.12
N ILE A 47 6.94 15.71 -17.92
CA ILE A 47 6.76 14.84 -16.75
C ILE A 47 5.28 14.84 -16.38
N TYR A 48 4.57 13.79 -16.73
CA TYR A 48 3.19 13.61 -16.32
C TYR A 48 3.11 13.00 -14.94
N MET A 49 2.40 13.68 -14.04
CA MET A 49 2.27 13.23 -12.65
C MET A 49 1.69 11.83 -12.55
N LYS A 50 0.75 11.46 -13.43
CA LYS A 50 0.18 10.11 -13.51
C LYS A 50 1.24 9.03 -13.76
N ASP A 51 2.20 9.29 -14.64
CA ASP A 51 3.26 8.34 -14.94
C ASP A 51 4.26 8.24 -13.79
N LEU A 52 4.54 9.35 -13.11
CA LEU A 52 5.34 9.37 -11.89
C LEU A 52 4.67 8.58 -10.75
N TYR A 53 3.38 8.80 -10.50
CA TYR A 53 2.61 8.02 -9.52
C TYR A 53 2.68 6.52 -9.82
N ASN A 54 2.47 6.15 -11.09
CA ASN A 54 2.54 4.76 -11.52
C ASN A 54 3.94 4.17 -11.29
N ALA A 55 5.00 4.90 -11.65
CA ALA A 55 6.37 4.45 -11.46
C ALA A 55 6.70 4.25 -9.96
N VAL A 56 6.42 5.25 -9.12
CA VAL A 56 6.63 5.19 -7.67
C VAL A 56 5.89 4.00 -7.05
N TYR A 57 4.62 3.82 -7.41
CA TYR A 57 3.83 2.68 -6.94
C TYR A 57 4.44 1.33 -7.35
N GLN A 58 4.90 1.19 -8.59
CA GLN A 58 5.54 -0.06 -9.05
C GLN A 58 6.85 -0.32 -8.33
N PHE A 59 7.67 0.70 -8.06
CA PHE A 59 8.90 0.55 -7.29
C PHE A 59 8.63 0.19 -5.84
N HIS A 60 7.64 0.80 -5.18
CA HIS A 60 7.21 0.35 -3.85
C HIS A 60 6.75 -1.10 -3.87
N LYS A 61 5.92 -1.49 -4.83
CA LYS A 61 5.41 -2.87 -4.94
C LYS A 61 6.53 -3.88 -5.17
N LYS A 62 7.52 -3.55 -6.01
CA LYS A 62 8.67 -4.42 -6.34
C LYS A 62 9.63 -4.56 -5.16
N ASN A 63 9.81 -3.50 -4.37
CA ASN A 63 10.79 -3.47 -3.28
C ASN A 63 10.19 -3.83 -1.91
N ASN A 64 8.87 -3.68 -1.72
CA ASN A 64 8.14 -4.19 -0.56
C ASN A 64 7.74 -5.66 -0.78
N LEU A 65 8.73 -6.53 -1.03
CA LEU A 65 8.53 -7.99 -1.11
C LEU A 65 8.34 -8.64 0.28
N GLY A 66 8.59 -7.89 1.37
CA GLY A 66 8.44 -8.35 2.74
C GLY A 66 7.62 -7.38 3.56
N ASP A 67 6.46 -7.85 3.97
CA ASP A 67 5.75 -7.46 5.18
C ASP A 67 5.60 -5.96 5.46
N GLY A 68 4.60 -5.34 4.80
CA GLY A 68 4.03 -4.09 5.31
C GLY A 68 3.46 -4.27 6.73
N ASP A 69 3.26 -3.17 7.44
CA ASP A 69 2.76 -3.15 8.83
C ASP A 69 1.51 -4.05 9.01
N ALA A 70 0.57 -3.99 8.07
CA ALA A 70 -0.64 -4.81 8.08
C ALA A 70 -0.38 -6.32 7.95
N SER A 71 0.61 -6.74 7.15
CA SER A 71 0.99 -8.16 7.02
C SER A 71 1.72 -8.69 8.24
N GLN A 72 2.58 -7.86 8.88
CA GLN A 72 3.21 -8.22 10.16
C GLN A 72 2.17 -8.35 11.27
N MET A 73 1.24 -7.39 11.35
CA MET A 73 0.11 -7.43 12.28
C MET A 73 -0.75 -8.68 12.05
N LEU A 74 -1.05 -9.01 10.79
CA LEU A 74 -1.84 -10.19 10.47
C LEU A 74 -1.11 -11.49 10.86
N GLN A 75 0.20 -11.57 10.62
CA GLN A 75 1.02 -12.70 11.03
C GLN A 75 1.01 -12.86 12.56
N LEU A 76 1.20 -11.77 13.30
CA LEU A 76 1.16 -11.78 14.77
C LEU A 76 -0.19 -12.29 15.30
N LEU A 77 -1.30 -11.86 14.69
CA LEU A 77 -2.62 -12.35 15.05
C LEU A 77 -2.73 -13.86 14.80
N MET A 78 -2.29 -14.35 13.63
CA MET A 78 -2.31 -15.79 13.33
C MET A 78 -1.47 -16.59 14.33
N ASP A 79 -0.27 -16.10 14.69
CA ASP A 79 0.60 -16.73 15.67
C ASP A 79 -0.08 -16.81 17.06
N TRP A 80 -0.80 -15.76 17.47
CA TRP A 80 -1.58 -15.79 18.72
C TRP A 80 -2.67 -16.85 18.69
N LYS A 81 -3.40 -16.99 17.58
CA LYS A 81 -4.43 -18.02 17.44
C LYS A 81 -3.87 -19.44 17.40
N ASP A 82 -2.69 -19.62 16.82
CA ASP A 82 -2.00 -20.91 16.85
C ASP A 82 -1.52 -21.25 18.26
N SER A 83 -1.11 -20.24 19.05
CA SER A 83 -0.72 -20.43 20.45
C SER A 83 -1.90 -20.66 21.40
N GLU A 84 -3.03 -19.99 21.15
CA GLU A 84 -4.23 -20.03 21.97
C GLU A 84 -5.48 -20.05 21.08
N SER A 85 -6.11 -21.23 20.99
CA SER A 85 -7.23 -21.48 20.08
C SER A 85 -8.51 -20.70 20.38
N LEU A 86 -8.56 -19.99 21.53
CA LEU A 86 -9.70 -19.17 21.90
C LEU A 86 -9.78 -17.84 21.15
N TRP A 87 -8.68 -17.40 20.54
CA TRP A 87 -8.67 -16.24 19.65
C TRP A 87 -9.57 -16.46 18.43
N ILE A 88 -10.46 -15.49 18.19
CA ILE A 88 -11.28 -15.47 16.98
C ILE A 88 -10.58 -14.54 16.00
N ILE A 89 -10.16 -15.07 14.85
CA ILE A 89 -9.61 -14.28 13.75
C ILE A 89 -10.30 -14.71 12.47
N LYS A 90 -10.93 -13.75 11.80
CA LYS A 90 -11.58 -13.90 10.51
C LYS A 90 -11.03 -12.84 9.56
N THR A 91 -10.57 -13.28 8.41
CA THR A 91 -9.97 -12.43 7.39
C THR A 91 -10.66 -12.66 6.06
N GLN A 92 -10.83 -11.61 5.27
CA GLN A 92 -11.21 -11.73 3.87
C GLN A 92 -10.13 -11.08 3.00
N LEU A 93 -9.68 -11.83 2.00
CA LEU A 93 -8.76 -11.34 0.99
C LEU A 93 -9.52 -11.14 -0.31
N ASP A 94 -9.18 -10.07 -1.03
CA ASP A 94 -9.65 -9.90 -2.40
C ASP A 94 -9.07 -11.03 -3.26
N PRO A 95 -9.90 -11.80 -3.99
CA PRO A 95 -9.47 -13.03 -4.66
C PRO A 95 -8.45 -12.77 -5.78
N ILE A 96 -8.42 -11.55 -6.35
CA ILE A 96 -7.57 -11.21 -7.48
C ILE A 96 -6.27 -10.55 -7.00
N SER A 97 -6.39 -9.49 -6.23
CA SER A 97 -5.27 -8.68 -5.75
C SER A 97 -4.61 -9.22 -4.49
N ARG A 98 -5.23 -10.21 -3.81
CA ARG A 98 -4.81 -10.79 -2.52
C ARG A 98 -4.65 -9.75 -1.40
N ARG A 99 -5.27 -8.58 -1.54
CA ARG A 99 -5.26 -7.54 -0.52
C ARG A 99 -6.21 -7.90 0.63
N LEU A 100 -5.84 -7.54 1.85
CA LEU A 100 -6.72 -7.67 3.01
C LEU A 100 -7.90 -6.69 2.88
N VAL A 101 -9.12 -7.23 2.80
CA VAL A 101 -10.36 -6.47 2.63
C VAL A 101 -11.06 -6.26 3.96
N SER A 102 -11.07 -7.29 4.81
CA SER A 102 -11.62 -7.19 6.16
C SER A 102 -10.85 -8.06 7.13
N LEU A 103 -10.78 -7.58 8.37
CA LEU A 103 -10.17 -8.27 9.49
C LEU A 103 -11.10 -8.10 10.70
N LEU A 104 -11.58 -9.22 11.23
CA LEU A 104 -12.24 -9.29 12.51
C LEU A 104 -11.37 -10.12 13.44
N TRP A 105 -11.06 -9.56 14.59
CA TRP A 105 -10.32 -10.25 15.64
C TRP A 105 -11.01 -10.04 17.00
N MET A 106 -10.93 -11.03 17.87
CA MET A 106 -11.44 -10.97 19.23
C MET A 106 -10.55 -11.82 20.13
N SER A 107 -10.06 -11.23 21.21
CA SER A 107 -9.24 -11.93 22.20
C SER A 107 -10.08 -12.90 23.05
N PRO A 108 -9.45 -13.90 23.68
CA PRO A 108 -10.12 -14.82 24.60
C PRO A 108 -10.87 -14.10 25.72
N ILE A 109 -10.26 -13.07 26.31
CA ILE A 109 -10.88 -12.25 27.37
C ILE A 109 -12.14 -11.56 26.84
N GLN A 110 -12.09 -10.98 25.64
CA GLN A 110 -13.27 -10.35 25.03
C GLN A 110 -14.38 -11.37 24.76
N ARG A 111 -14.03 -12.60 24.37
CA ARG A 111 -14.98 -13.69 24.18
C ARG A 111 -15.62 -14.15 25.50
N GLU A 112 -14.84 -14.24 26.57
CA GLU A 112 -15.35 -14.56 27.92
C GLU A 112 -16.29 -13.48 28.42
N LEU A 113 -15.88 -12.21 28.33
CA LEU A 113 -16.71 -11.07 28.69
C LEU A 113 -18.00 -11.04 27.88
N TYR A 114 -17.94 -11.36 26.57
CA TYR A 114 -19.12 -11.47 25.74
C TYR A 114 -20.10 -12.55 26.25
N ASN A 115 -19.59 -13.74 26.58
CA ASN A 115 -20.43 -14.82 27.13
C ASN A 115 -21.05 -14.44 28.48
N GLN A 116 -20.36 -13.64 29.29
CA GLN A 116 -20.79 -13.28 30.64
C GLN A 116 -21.79 -12.12 30.65
N TYR A 117 -21.56 -11.08 29.85
CA TYR A 117 -22.29 -9.81 29.95
C TYR A 117 -23.21 -9.53 28.76
N ASN A 118 -23.06 -10.23 27.63
CA ASN A 118 -23.81 -10.04 26.37
C ASN A 118 -23.75 -8.62 25.74
N ASP A 119 -23.06 -7.67 26.37
CA ASP A 119 -22.82 -6.33 25.83
C ASP A 119 -21.53 -6.29 25.01
N ILE A 120 -21.57 -5.67 23.82
CA ILE A 120 -20.42 -5.55 22.91
C ILE A 120 -20.23 -4.10 22.48
N VAL A 121 -19.00 -3.60 22.60
CA VAL A 121 -18.53 -2.41 21.89
C VAL A 121 -17.69 -2.88 20.70
N ILE A 122 -18.19 -2.66 19.49
CA ILE A 122 -17.44 -2.95 18.25
C ILE A 122 -16.76 -1.66 17.80
N VAL A 123 -15.44 -1.71 17.68
CA VAL A 123 -14.66 -0.63 17.07
C VAL A 123 -14.50 -0.97 15.59
N ASP A 124 -15.23 -0.28 14.73
CA ASP A 124 -15.07 -0.37 13.28
C ASP A 124 -14.14 0.74 12.80
N SER A 125 -12.94 0.36 12.38
CA SER A 125 -11.95 1.26 11.80
C SER A 125 -11.84 1.00 10.30
N THR A 126 -12.74 1.61 9.52
CA THR A 126 -12.67 1.60 8.05
C THR A 126 -11.87 2.82 7.57
N TYR A 127 -10.81 2.58 6.80
CA TYR A 127 -10.02 3.64 6.19
C TYR A 127 -10.87 4.43 5.16
N ASN A 128 -10.88 5.76 5.27
CA ASN A 128 -11.60 6.74 4.41
C ASN A 128 -13.13 6.80 4.55
N THR A 129 -13.72 6.43 5.69
CA THR A 129 -15.19 6.47 5.87
C THR A 129 -15.70 7.30 7.04
N ASN A 130 -14.82 7.99 7.78
CA ASN A 130 -15.19 8.84 8.92
C ASN A 130 -14.76 10.29 8.72
#